data_AF-A0A8T0EJ22-F1
#
_entry.id   AF-A0A8T0EJ22-F1
#
_cell.length_a   1.000
_cell.length_b   1.000
_cell.length_c   1.000
_cell.angle_alpha   90.00
_cell.angle_beta   90.00
_cell.angle_gamma   90.00
#
_symmetry.space_group_name_H-M   'P 1'
#
loop_
_entity.id
_entity.type
_entity.pdbx_description
1 polymer ?
#
loop_
_entity_poly.entity_id
_entity_poly.type
_entity_poly.pdbx_seq_one_letter_code
_entity_poly.pdbx_strand_id
1 'polypeptide(L)'
;MVFNDVDGIYTYTFEAEKKDNCLACSQKVHGLTFAETDKLQVIVDFLIENAEYQMKSPGLTANINGKKNAGHCNCNRCFIEGLPKPNFKKPL
;
A
#
# COMPACT_ATOMS: atom_id res chain seq x y z
N MET A 1 13.93 -5.82 -21.00
CA MET A 1 14.96 -5.25 -21.91
C MET A 1 15.41 -3.94 -21.32
N VAL A 2 16.72 -3.79 -21.11
CA VAL A 2 17.36 -2.52 -20.72
C VAL A 2 18.04 -1.97 -21.97
N PHE A 3 17.83 -0.68 -22.22
CA PHE A 3 18.41 0.07 -23.33
C PHE A 3 19.18 1.26 -22.74
N ASN A 4 20.42 1.46 -23.20
CA ASN A 4 21.25 2.60 -22.80
C ASN A 4 21.95 3.16 -24.05
N ASP A 5 21.91 4.49 -24.20
CA ASP A 5 22.46 5.26 -25.33
C ASP A 5 23.44 6.36 -24.90
N VAL A 6 23.86 6.39 -23.62
CA VAL A 6 24.74 7.43 -23.05
C VAL A 6 26.18 7.37 -23.59
N ASP A 7 26.71 6.18 -23.89
CA ASP A 7 28.03 5.99 -24.51
C ASP A 7 27.99 4.79 -25.47
N GLY A 8 27.58 5.06 -26.72
CA GLY A 8 27.22 4.02 -27.69
C GLY A 8 25.86 3.39 -27.42
N ILE A 9 25.46 2.41 -28.24
CA ILE A 9 24.18 1.69 -28.07
C ILE A 9 24.44 0.37 -27.35
N TYR A 10 23.88 0.23 -26.15
CA TYR A 10 23.93 -1.00 -25.36
C TYR A 10 22.52 -1.52 -25.08
N THR A 11 22.30 -2.81 -25.35
CA THR A 11 21.04 -3.50 -25.07
C THR A 11 21.28 -4.78 -24.28
N TYR A 12 20.45 -4.99 -23.24
CA TYR A 12 20.47 -6.20 -22.44
C TYR A 12 19.05 -6.76 -22.31
N THR A 13 18.86 -8.00 -22.75
CA THR A 13 17.61 -8.75 -22.64
C THR A 13 17.75 -9.81 -21.57
N PHE A 14 16.83 -9.82 -20.63
CA PHE A 14 16.71 -10.85 -19.61
C PHE A 14 15.25 -11.07 -19.29
N GLU A 15 14.93 -12.27 -18.83
CA GLU A 15 13.62 -12.61 -18.32
C GLU A 15 13.57 -12.25 -16.83
N ALA A 16 12.65 -11.37 -16.45
CA ALA A 16 12.45 -11.00 -15.07
C ALA A 16 11.68 -12.12 -14.34
N GLU A 17 12.25 -12.64 -13.27
CA GLU A 17 11.59 -13.67 -12.45
C GLU A 17 10.32 -13.12 -11.78
N LYS A 18 9.26 -13.94 -11.79
CA LYS A 18 8.01 -13.61 -11.10
C LYS A 18 8.20 -13.84 -9.61
N LYS A 19 8.12 -12.78 -8.81
CA LYS A 19 8.03 -12.90 -7.36
C LYS A 19 6.70 -13.55 -6.98
N ASP A 20 6.75 -14.68 -6.27
CA ASP A 20 5.56 -15.37 -5.76
C ASP A 20 4.75 -14.55 -4.76
N ASN A 21 5.43 -13.65 -4.05
CA ASN A 21 4.86 -12.73 -3.06
C ASN A 21 4.59 -11.33 -3.64
N CYS A 22 4.27 -11.24 -4.94
CA CYS A 22 3.97 -9.95 -5.54
C CYS A 22 2.57 -9.45 -5.11
N LEU A 23 2.51 -8.23 -4.56
CA LEU A 23 1.27 -7.58 -4.12
C LEU A 23 0.23 -7.40 -5.23
N ALA A 24 0.66 -7.33 -6.50
CA ALA A 24 -0.22 -7.09 -7.63
C ALA A 24 -0.70 -8.39 -8.30
N CYS A 25 0.18 -9.37 -8.48
CA CYS A 25 -0.12 -10.55 -9.31
C CYS A 25 -0.24 -11.87 -8.55
N SER A 26 0.05 -11.92 -7.24
CA SER A 26 0.02 -13.16 -6.46
C SER A 26 -1.39 -13.60 -6.05
N GLN A 27 -2.40 -12.71 -6.11
CA GLN A 27 -3.78 -12.92 -5.61
C GLN A 27 -3.87 -13.46 -4.16
N LYS A 28 -2.75 -13.51 -3.45
CA LYS A 28 -2.66 -13.98 -2.06
C LYS A 28 -2.78 -12.79 -1.13
N VAL A 29 -3.43 -13.01 0.01
CA VAL A 29 -3.49 -12.01 1.08
C VAL A 29 -2.14 -11.99 1.77
N HIS A 30 -1.55 -10.80 1.92
CA HIS A 30 -0.33 -10.61 2.68
C HIS A 30 -0.66 -10.40 4.15
N GLY A 31 -0.13 -11.27 5.01
CA GLY A 31 -0.24 -11.13 6.46
C GLY A 31 0.71 -10.04 6.95
N LEU A 32 0.17 -9.07 7.69
CA LEU A 32 0.95 -8.06 8.40
C LEU A 32 0.74 -8.25 9.90
N THR A 33 1.82 -8.19 10.68
CA THR A 33 1.77 -8.33 12.14
C THR A 33 2.01 -6.97 12.79
N PHE A 34 1.03 -6.50 13.56
CA PHE A 34 1.08 -5.27 14.35
C PHE A 34 0.62 -5.55 15.78
N ALA A 35 1.04 -4.75 16.74
CA ALA A 35 0.54 -4.84 18.10
C ALA A 35 -0.82 -4.13 18.23
N GLU A 36 -1.69 -4.60 19.12
CA GLU A 36 -3.00 -3.97 19.39
C GLU A 36 -2.86 -2.53 19.92
N THR A 37 -1.71 -2.20 20.51
CA THR A 37 -1.39 -0.84 20.97
C THR A 37 -1.00 0.12 19.85
N ASP A 38 -0.70 -0.41 18.66
CA ASP A 38 -0.23 0.40 17.54
C ASP A 38 -1.37 1.23 16.96
N LYS A 39 -1.03 2.46 16.56
CA LYS A 39 -2.00 3.36 15.94
C LYS A 39 -2.15 3.03 14.47
N LEU A 40 -3.33 3.28 13.91
CA LEU A 40 -3.58 3.16 12.48
C LEU A 40 -2.61 3.99 11.62
N GLN A 41 -2.08 5.08 12.16
CA GLN A 41 -1.05 5.87 11.49
C GLN A 41 0.24 5.08 11.23
N VAL A 42 0.67 4.23 12.17
CA VAL A 42 1.89 3.41 12.03
C VAL A 42 1.74 2.43 10.86
N ILE A 43 0.54 1.89 10.65
CA ILE A 43 0.24 1.01 9.52
C ILE A 43 0.32 1.77 8.19
N VAL A 44 -0.22 2.99 8.13
CA VAL A 44 -0.17 3.83 6.94
C VAL A 44 1.28 4.20 6.60
N ASP A 45 2.05 4.62 7.61
CA ASP A 45 3.46 4.99 7.44
C ASP A 45 4.28 3.77 6.99
N PHE A 46 4.03 2.59 7.57
CA PHE A 46 4.63 1.32 7.13
C PHE A 46 4.34 1.02 5.65
N LEU A 47 3.12 1.24 5.18
CA LEU A 47 2.75 1.01 3.77
C LEU A 47 3.41 2.02 2.79
N ILE A 48 3.77 3.21 3.28
CA ILE A 48 4.43 4.25 2.50
C ILE A 48 5.95 4.02 2.45
N GLU A 49 6.57 3.73 3.60
CA GLU A 49 8.03 3.69 3.74
C GLU A 49 8.65 2.37 3.26
N ASN A 50 7.94 1.25 3.37
CA ASN A 50 8.53 -0.04 3.00
C ASN A 50 8.80 -0.15 1.51
N ALA A 51 10.03 -0.55 1.17
CA ALA A 51 10.49 -0.72 -0.20
C ALA A 51 9.67 -1.73 -1.02
N GLU A 52 9.02 -2.67 -0.36
CA GLU A 52 8.16 -3.67 -1.01
C GLU A 52 6.79 -3.13 -1.42
N TYR A 53 6.29 -2.11 -0.72
CA TYR A 53 4.93 -1.59 -0.89
C TYR A 53 4.92 -0.21 -1.55
N GLN A 54 5.76 0.71 -1.09
CA GLN A 54 5.97 2.08 -1.59
C GLN A 54 4.68 2.77 -2.08
N MET A 55 3.61 2.69 -1.30
CA MET A 55 2.32 3.25 -1.70
C MET A 55 2.32 4.77 -1.52
N LYS A 56 1.91 5.52 -2.55
CA LYS A 56 1.88 6.99 -2.47
C LYS A 56 0.81 7.52 -1.50
N SER A 57 -0.34 6.84 -1.44
CA SER A 57 -1.50 7.25 -0.66
C SER A 57 -2.43 6.05 -0.44
N PRO A 58 -2.12 5.16 0.52
CA PRO A 58 -2.91 3.95 0.75
C PRO A 58 -4.27 4.31 1.36
N GLY A 59 -5.35 3.72 0.83
CA GLY A 59 -6.68 3.76 1.44
C GLY A 59 -6.94 2.48 2.24
N LEU A 60 -7.36 2.60 3.50
CA LEU A 60 -7.65 1.47 4.37
C LEU A 60 -9.15 1.35 4.63
N THR A 61 -9.69 0.15 4.38
CA THR A 61 -11.07 -0.20 4.69
C THR A 61 -11.10 -1.49 5.49
N ALA A 62 -11.95 -1.53 6.51
CA ALA A 62 -12.14 -2.69 7.37
C ALA A 62 -13.62 -3.06 7.39
N ASN A 63 -13.93 -4.34 7.47
CA ASN A 63 -15.30 -4.78 7.68
C ASN A 63 -15.54 -4.93 9.19
N ILE A 64 -16.37 -4.07 9.76
CA ILE A 64 -16.73 -4.12 11.19
C ILE A 64 -18.24 -4.36 11.24
N ASN A 65 -18.66 -5.47 11.86
CA ASN A 65 -20.08 -5.83 12.03
C ASN A 65 -20.89 -5.88 10.72
N GLY A 66 -20.30 -6.41 9.64
CA GLY A 66 -20.98 -6.59 8.35
C GLY A 66 -21.19 -5.29 7.55
N LYS A 67 -20.73 -4.14 8.06
CA LYS A 67 -20.68 -2.87 7.34
C LYS A 67 -19.23 -2.54 7.01
N LYS A 68 -19.00 -2.13 5.75
CA LYS A 68 -17.69 -1.64 5.31
C LYS A 68 -17.44 -0.29 5.97
N ASN A 69 -16.56 -0.26 6.97
CA ASN A 69 -16.15 0.96 7.61
C ASN A 69 -14.80 1.38 7.01
N ALA A 70 -14.76 2.58 6.41
CA ALA A 70 -13.51 3.15 5.93
C ALA A 70 -12.69 3.62 7.14
N GLY A 71 -11.58 2.95 7.42
CA GLY A 71 -10.64 3.35 8.47
C GLY A 71 -9.86 4.61 8.07
N HIS A 72 -9.48 4.68 6.79
CA HIS A 72 -8.81 5.82 6.16
C HIS A 72 -9.10 5.85 4.64
N CYS A 73 -9.59 6.97 4.13
CA CYS A 73 -9.77 7.20 2.70
C CYS A 73 -9.09 8.51 2.28
N ASN A 74 -8.16 8.43 1.34
CA ASN A 74 -7.43 9.60 0.81
C ASN A 74 -7.71 9.84 -0.69
N CYS A 75 -8.81 9.31 -1.23
CA CYS A 75 -9.27 9.66 -2.58
C CYS A 75 -9.86 11.08 -2.58
N ASN A 76 -9.75 11.80 -3.71
CA ASN A 76 -10.43 13.10 -3.93
C ASN A 76 -11.94 13.07 -3.62
N ARG A 77 -12.56 11.89 -3.63
CA ARG A 77 -13.97 11.66 -3.27
C ARG A 77 -14.27 11.83 -1.77
N CYS A 78 -13.27 11.70 -0.90
CA CYS A 78 -13.41 11.89 0.55
C CYS A 78 -13.46 13.36 0.98
N PHE A 79 -13.34 14.31 0.03
CA PHE A 79 -13.66 15.73 0.27
C PHE A 79 -15.17 16.01 0.27
N ILE A 80 -15.97 15.17 -0.40
CA ILE A 80 -17.43 15.34 -0.56
C ILE A 80 -18.21 14.65 0.59
N GLU A 81 -17.66 13.58 1.15
CA GLU A 81 -18.24 12.84 2.28
C GLU A 81 -17.35 13.03 3.52
N GLY A 82 -17.60 14.09 4.29
CA GLY A 82 -16.74 14.47 5.41
C GLY A 82 -16.65 13.42 6.53
N LEU A 83 -15.54 12.67 6.58
CA LEU A 83 -14.78 12.10 7.74
C LEU A 83 -14.06 10.76 7.35
N PRO A 84 -12.92 10.35 7.98
CA PRO A 84 -12.40 10.82 9.27
C PRO A 84 -10.88 11.13 9.31
N LYS A 85 -10.52 12.41 9.49
CA LYS A 85 -9.24 12.83 10.11
C LYS A 85 -9.05 12.40 11.60
N PRO A 86 -10.07 12.09 12.42
CA PRO A 86 -9.84 11.70 13.83
C PRO A 86 -9.45 10.24 14.08
N ASN A 87 -9.47 9.35 13.07
CA ASN A 87 -9.23 7.92 13.29
C ASN A 87 -7.75 7.54 13.46
N PHE A 88 -6.81 8.38 12.99
CA PHE A 88 -5.38 8.12 13.05
C PHE A 88 -4.81 7.96 14.46
N LYS A 89 -5.50 8.47 15.49
CA LYS A 89 -5.05 8.45 16.88
C LYS A 89 -5.56 7.26 17.69
N LYS A 90 -6.45 6.44 17.12
CA LYS A 90 -7.02 5.29 17.83
C LYS A 90 -6.08 4.09 17.73
N PRO A 91 -5.91 3.33 18.82
CA PRO A 91 -5.33 1.99 18.74
C PRO A 91 -6.25 1.08 17.92
N LEU A 92 -5.68 -0.05 17.47
CA LEU A 92 -6.38 -1.09 16.71
C LEU A 92 -7.61 -1.66 17.45
#